data_AF-A0A2S4VV09-F1
#
_entry.id   AF-A0A2S4VV09-F1
#
_cell.length_a   1.000
_cell.length_b   1.000
_cell.length_c   1.000
_cell.angle_alpha   90.00
_cell.angle_beta   90.00
_cell.angle_gamma   90.00
#
_symmetry.space_group_name_H-M   'P 1'
#
loop_
_entity.id
_entity.type
_entity.pdbx_description
1 polymer ?
#
loop_
_entity_poly.entity_id
_entity_poly.type
_entity_poly.pdbx_seq_one_letter_code
_entity_poly.pdbx_strand_id
1 'polypeptide(L)'
;MKTTRQNIGLNRVKLKTEDWNTIVDQCYMRFCSPEARASAAKHKSSKLSNTLVQLHDFSSVVEAKRSMKVGDVGRLIHVWKKWCLMTQGLTGLTNYLSYLPRLVLLLTVVLPPSMRTYLSHNLLFSPSVRKDHFVAKDQWLEVKNYWLKFLFNKHGKGTQIDRLCRQFSVNIDLLQEMYHSLKRDCGANAIHQSHKNTLSQRSLEMFMMMANRLDILVEFPDKDDNEIKTIDNTDLLGFSKMKQTIRTTDPELKKYKKHLFGEHPEHVSRVVESDNSQEDSSASQDM
;
A
#
# COMPACT_ATOMS: atom_id res chain seq x y z
N MET A 1 23.24 25.61 15.85
CA MET A 1 23.76 25.13 14.55
C MET A 1 22.95 25.79 13.44
N LYS A 2 23.61 26.49 12.49
CA LYS A 2 22.93 27.41 11.56
C LYS A 2 21.97 26.64 10.63
N THR A 3 20.73 27.10 10.56
CA THR A 3 19.69 26.77 9.56
C THR A 3 20.07 27.31 8.17
N THR A 4 21.31 27.09 7.75
CA THR A 4 21.76 27.50 6.43
C THR A 4 21.24 26.49 5.42
N ARG A 5 20.49 26.97 4.42
CA ARG A 5 20.09 26.12 3.28
C ARG A 5 21.34 25.52 2.67
N GLN A 6 21.45 24.19 2.68
CA GLN A 6 22.43 23.52 1.83
C GLN A 6 21.98 23.73 0.40
N ASN A 7 22.77 24.47 -0.39
CA ASN A 7 22.51 24.64 -1.80
C ASN A 7 22.82 23.31 -2.49
N ILE A 8 21.78 22.57 -2.89
CA ILE A 8 21.90 21.25 -3.53
C ILE A 8 22.36 21.39 -5.00
N GLY A 9 22.50 22.63 -5.49
CA GLY A 9 22.85 22.94 -6.89
C GLY A 9 21.65 22.78 -7.82
N LEU A 10 21.55 23.67 -8.82
CA LEU A 10 20.49 23.61 -9.84
C LEU A 10 20.77 22.54 -10.91
N ASN A 11 22.04 22.20 -11.11
CA ASN A 11 22.49 21.36 -12.20
C ASN A 11 22.68 19.91 -11.75
N ARG A 12 22.13 18.98 -12.53
CA ARG A 12 22.38 17.55 -12.33
C ARG A 12 23.84 17.24 -12.66
N VAL A 13 24.56 16.67 -11.71
CA VAL A 13 25.93 16.21 -11.92
C VAL A 13 25.89 14.85 -12.62
N LYS A 14 26.71 14.67 -13.66
CA LYS A 14 26.90 13.37 -14.31
C LYS A 14 27.97 12.60 -13.53
N LEU A 15 27.58 11.49 -12.90
CA LEU A 15 28.48 10.58 -12.19
C LEU A 15 28.85 9.40 -13.08
N LYS A 16 30.04 8.81 -12.88
CA LYS A 16 30.36 7.52 -13.50
C LYS A 16 29.50 6.43 -12.85
N THR A 17 29.16 5.40 -13.62
CA THR A 17 28.32 4.29 -13.13
C THR A 17 28.94 3.60 -11.91
N GLU A 18 30.26 3.44 -11.87
CA GLU A 18 30.98 2.83 -10.74
C GLU A 18 30.83 3.66 -9.46
N ASP A 19 31.02 4.98 -9.55
CA ASP A 19 30.83 5.90 -8.42
C ASP A 19 29.37 5.87 -7.93
N TRP A 20 28.41 5.86 -8.87
CA TRP A 20 27.00 5.77 -8.55
C TRP A 20 26.66 4.47 -7.80
N ASN A 21 27.13 3.32 -8.30
CA ASN A 21 26.90 2.03 -7.66
C ASN A 21 27.52 2.00 -6.26
N THR A 22 28.73 2.54 -6.10
CA THR A 22 29.40 2.66 -4.80
C THR A 22 28.56 3.47 -3.81
N ILE A 23 27.97 4.59 -4.25
CA ILE A 23 27.07 5.40 -3.41
C ILE A 23 25.80 4.63 -3.03
N VAL A 24 25.23 3.87 -3.98
CA VAL A 24 24.04 3.03 -3.71
C VAL A 24 24.36 1.96 -2.67
N ASP A 25 25.48 1.26 -2.80
CA ASP A 25 25.90 0.22 -1.87
C ASP A 25 26.19 0.80 -0.48
N GLN A 26 26.88 1.94 -0.40
CA GLN A 26 27.10 2.64 0.87
C GLN A 26 25.78 3.06 1.52
N CYS A 27 24.83 3.58 0.75
CA CYS A 27 23.50 3.94 1.24
C CYS A 27 22.77 2.71 1.78
N TYR A 28 22.81 1.59 1.05
CA TYR A 28 22.22 0.35 1.50
C TYR A 28 22.84 -0.14 2.80
N MET A 29 24.17 -0.24 2.85
CA MET A 29 24.90 -0.73 4.01
C MET A 29 24.68 0.15 5.24
N ARG A 30 24.58 1.47 5.06
CA ARG A 30 24.43 2.43 6.16
C ARG A 30 23.00 2.56 6.67
N PHE A 31 21.99 2.43 5.82
CA PHE A 31 20.60 2.78 6.19
C PHE A 31 19.58 1.67 5.97
N CYS A 32 19.81 0.74 5.04
CA CYS A 32 18.81 -0.25 4.63
C CYS A 32 19.12 -1.68 5.11
N SER A 33 20.36 -1.96 5.46
CA SER A 33 20.82 -3.29 5.87
C SER A 33 20.25 -3.71 7.24
N PRO A 34 20.07 -5.02 7.47
CA PRO A 34 19.76 -5.55 8.81
C PRO A 34 20.80 -5.14 9.86
N GLU A 35 22.08 -5.11 9.49
CA GLU A 35 23.21 -4.76 10.37
C GLU A 35 23.14 -3.29 10.80
N ALA A 36 22.78 -2.37 9.89
CA ALA A 36 22.57 -0.97 10.23
C ALA A 36 21.44 -0.81 11.26
N ARG A 37 20.30 -1.48 11.04
CA ARG A 37 19.18 -1.45 12.00
C ARG A 37 19.57 -2.04 13.35
N ALA A 38 20.27 -3.18 13.36
CA ALA A 38 20.71 -3.83 14.59
C ALA A 38 21.74 -2.99 15.37
N SER A 39 22.63 -2.29 14.67
CA SER A 39 23.63 -1.41 15.28
C SER A 39 22.96 -0.15 15.85
N ALA A 40 22.07 0.48 15.08
CA ALA A 40 21.28 1.62 15.54
C ALA A 40 20.42 1.30 16.77
N ALA A 41 19.87 0.09 16.86
CA ALA A 41 19.06 -0.34 18.01
C ALA A 41 19.87 -0.48 19.32
N LYS A 42 21.21 -0.52 19.26
CA LYS A 42 22.09 -0.54 20.44
C LYS A 42 22.45 0.86 20.94
N HIS A 43 22.15 1.90 20.19
CA HIS A 43 22.44 3.27 20.59
C HIS A 43 21.57 3.66 21.80
N LYS A 44 22.08 4.57 22.65
CA LYS A 44 21.33 5.10 23.79
C LYS A 44 20.05 5.83 23.34
N SER A 45 20.12 6.53 22.21
CA SER A 45 18.98 7.22 21.59
C SER A 45 18.28 6.34 20.56
N SER A 46 16.95 6.27 20.65
CA SER A 46 16.11 5.51 19.72
C SER A 46 15.80 6.26 18.41
N LYS A 47 16.31 7.48 18.22
CA LYS A 47 15.98 8.29 17.04
C LYS A 47 16.45 7.65 15.74
N LEU A 48 17.71 7.20 15.70
CA LEU A 48 18.28 6.54 14.52
C LEU A 48 17.56 5.21 14.26
N SER A 49 17.39 4.37 15.28
CA SER A 49 16.73 3.07 15.13
C SER A 49 15.29 3.22 14.60
N ASN A 50 14.52 4.15 15.16
CA ASN A 50 13.17 4.46 14.70
C ASN A 50 13.15 4.94 13.23
N THR A 51 14.09 5.80 12.85
CA THR A 51 14.22 6.30 11.47
C THR A 51 14.52 5.16 10.49
N LEU A 52 15.43 4.25 10.84
CA LEU A 52 15.77 3.11 9.97
C LEU A 52 14.63 2.09 9.89
N VAL A 53 13.87 1.87 10.95
CA VAL A 53 12.65 1.03 10.93
C VAL A 53 11.59 1.66 10.02
N GLN A 54 11.37 2.97 10.14
CA GLN A 54 10.41 3.67 9.27
C GLN A 54 10.82 3.57 7.78
N LEU A 55 12.10 3.79 7.47
CA LEU A 55 12.63 3.68 6.11
C LEU A 55 12.41 2.26 5.56
N HIS A 56 12.73 1.26 6.37
CA HIS A 56 12.55 -0.14 6.02
C HIS A 56 11.08 -0.50 5.76
N ASP A 57 10.18 -0.13 6.65
CA ASP A 57 8.77 -0.49 6.53
C ASP A 57 8.14 0.21 5.32
N PHE A 58 8.43 1.50 5.15
CA PHE A 58 7.94 2.28 4.01
C PHE A 58 8.53 1.82 2.67
N SER A 59 9.76 1.29 2.65
CA SER A 59 10.35 0.73 1.43
C SER A 59 9.50 -0.40 0.83
N SER A 60 8.87 -1.22 1.68
CA SER A 60 7.98 -2.29 1.23
C SER A 60 6.69 -1.76 0.59
N VAL A 61 6.16 -0.63 1.10
CA VAL A 61 5.00 0.07 0.51
C VAL A 61 5.36 0.66 -0.85
N VAL A 62 6.54 1.27 -0.97
CA VAL A 62 7.05 1.78 -2.24
C VAL A 62 7.20 0.66 -3.26
N GLU A 63 7.75 -0.48 -2.86
CA GLU A 63 7.92 -1.65 -3.74
C GLU A 63 6.57 -2.27 -4.16
N ALA A 64 5.61 -2.41 -3.24
CA ALA A 64 4.26 -2.85 -3.58
C ALA A 64 3.62 -1.91 -4.62
N LYS A 65 3.69 -0.59 -4.40
CA LYS A 65 3.15 0.41 -5.32
C LYS A 65 3.80 0.35 -6.70
N ARG A 66 5.12 0.18 -6.76
CA ARG A 66 5.86 0.05 -8.03
C ARG A 66 5.47 -1.24 -8.75
N SER A 67 5.43 -2.36 -8.04
CA SER A 67 5.02 -3.67 -8.57
C SER A 67 3.60 -3.64 -9.12
N MET A 68 2.66 -3.07 -8.36
CA MET A 68 1.29 -2.88 -8.80
C MET A 68 1.21 -2.04 -10.08
N LYS A 69 1.89 -0.89 -10.13
CA LYS A 69 1.85 0.00 -11.30
C LYS A 69 2.32 -0.68 -12.58
N VAL A 70 3.37 -1.48 -12.52
CA VAL A 70 3.93 -2.19 -13.68
C VAL A 70 3.21 -3.50 -13.99
N GLY A 71 2.24 -3.92 -13.16
CA GLY A 71 1.53 -5.19 -13.33
C GLY A 71 2.33 -6.42 -12.89
N ASP A 72 3.41 -6.27 -12.14
CA ASP A 72 4.26 -7.37 -11.69
C ASP A 72 3.72 -8.01 -10.41
N VAL A 73 2.85 -9.00 -10.60
CA VAL A 73 2.23 -9.78 -9.52
C VAL A 73 3.26 -10.61 -8.76
N GLY A 74 4.34 -11.05 -9.43
CA GLY A 74 5.40 -11.82 -8.80
C GLY A 74 6.09 -11.02 -7.71
N ARG A 75 6.56 -9.81 -8.03
CA ARG A 75 7.14 -8.88 -7.04
C ARG A 75 6.15 -8.50 -5.95
N LEU A 76 4.88 -8.29 -6.30
CA LEU A 76 3.83 -7.99 -5.33
C LEU A 76 3.65 -9.11 -4.30
N ILE A 77 3.63 -10.38 -4.74
CA ILE A 77 3.54 -11.54 -3.84
C ILE A 77 4.75 -11.62 -2.89
N HIS A 78 5.96 -11.25 -3.34
CA HIS A 78 7.13 -11.20 -2.46
C HIS A 78 6.96 -10.17 -1.34
N VAL A 79 6.42 -8.99 -1.64
CA VAL A 79 6.08 -8.00 -0.61
C VAL A 79 5.00 -8.53 0.32
N TRP A 80 3.95 -9.17 -0.21
CA TRP A 80 2.89 -9.75 0.60
C TRP A 80 3.37 -10.82 1.56
N LYS A 81 4.33 -11.68 1.17
CA LYS A 81 4.96 -12.65 2.08
C LYS A 81 5.61 -11.96 3.28
N LYS A 82 6.30 -10.85 3.06
CA LYS A 82 6.87 -10.04 4.14
C LYS A 82 5.76 -9.42 5.01
N TRP A 83 4.73 -8.85 4.39
CA TRP A 83 3.61 -8.26 5.11
C TRP A 83 2.82 -9.28 5.94
N CYS A 84 2.77 -10.55 5.54
CA CYS A 84 2.16 -11.61 6.35
C CYS A 84 2.77 -11.69 7.76
N LEU A 85 4.07 -11.42 7.89
CA LEU A 85 4.78 -11.34 9.18
C LEU A 85 4.58 -9.97 9.82
N MET A 86 4.87 -8.87 9.11
CA MET A 86 4.79 -7.50 9.63
C MET A 86 3.44 -7.19 10.26
N THR A 87 2.36 -7.57 9.57
CA THR A 87 0.98 -7.29 10.02
C THR A 87 0.68 -7.91 11.37
N GLN A 88 1.29 -9.03 11.75
CA GLN A 88 1.14 -9.61 13.09
C GLN A 88 1.69 -8.67 14.18
N GLY A 89 2.71 -7.88 13.84
CA GLY A 89 3.33 -6.88 14.71
C GLY A 89 2.49 -5.62 14.88
N LEU A 90 1.84 -5.18 13.80
CA LEU A 90 1.11 -3.91 13.69
C LEU A 90 -0.27 -3.94 14.36
N THR A 91 -0.67 -2.79 14.90
CA THR A 91 -2.03 -2.57 15.42
C THR A 91 -2.97 -2.08 14.32
N GLY A 92 -4.28 -2.34 14.46
CA GLY A 92 -5.31 -1.84 13.54
C GLY A 92 -5.53 -2.65 12.25
N LEU A 93 -4.69 -3.65 11.93
CA LEU A 93 -4.81 -4.47 10.72
C LEU A 93 -5.49 -5.83 10.94
N THR A 94 -6.51 -5.87 11.80
CA THR A 94 -7.13 -7.12 12.33
C THR A 94 -7.56 -8.11 11.26
N ASN A 95 -8.20 -7.64 10.18
CA ASN A 95 -8.63 -8.49 9.06
C ASN A 95 -7.41 -9.06 8.30
N TYR A 96 -6.46 -8.20 7.97
CA TYR A 96 -5.27 -8.56 7.18
C TYR A 96 -4.35 -9.55 7.90
N LEU A 97 -4.43 -9.64 9.24
CA LEU A 97 -3.71 -10.64 10.02
C LEU A 97 -3.93 -12.08 9.55
N SER A 98 -5.11 -12.39 8.98
CA SER A 98 -5.45 -13.75 8.54
C SER A 98 -5.69 -13.86 7.04
N TYR A 99 -6.35 -12.86 6.43
CA TYR A 99 -6.69 -12.93 5.01
C TYR A 99 -5.48 -12.85 4.09
N LEU A 100 -4.49 -11.99 4.41
CA LEU A 100 -3.31 -11.86 3.57
C LEU A 100 -2.45 -13.15 3.58
N PRO A 101 -2.12 -13.76 4.73
CA PRO A 101 -1.47 -15.06 4.76
C PRO A 101 -2.24 -16.16 4.03
N ARG A 102 -3.58 -16.21 4.17
CA ARG A 102 -4.41 -17.16 3.42
C ARG A 102 -4.29 -16.98 1.92
N LEU A 103 -4.39 -15.75 1.42
CA LEU A 103 -4.25 -15.45 -0.01
C LEU A 103 -2.87 -15.85 -0.53
N VAL A 104 -1.80 -15.54 0.22
CA VAL A 104 -0.43 -15.91 -0.15
C VAL A 104 -0.27 -17.43 -0.18
N LEU A 105 -0.81 -18.17 0.79
CA LEU A 105 -0.77 -19.64 0.79
C LEU A 105 -1.57 -20.24 -0.37
N LEU A 106 -2.74 -19.69 -0.68
CA LEU A 106 -3.54 -20.10 -1.84
C LEU A 106 -2.74 -19.96 -3.13
N LEU A 107 -2.17 -18.78 -3.35
CA LEU A 107 -1.46 -18.45 -4.59
C LEU A 107 -0.07 -19.09 -4.68
N THR A 108 0.56 -19.52 -3.59
CA THR A 108 1.94 -20.05 -3.65
C THR A 108 2.04 -21.55 -3.38
N VAL A 109 1.10 -22.14 -2.62
CA VAL A 109 1.18 -23.53 -2.16
C VAL A 109 -0.04 -24.34 -2.56
N VAL A 110 -1.26 -23.86 -2.25
CA VAL A 110 -2.47 -24.71 -2.27
C VAL A 110 -3.03 -24.90 -3.68
N LEU A 111 -3.10 -23.84 -4.48
CA LEU A 111 -3.75 -23.92 -5.79
C LEU A 111 -2.89 -24.65 -6.83
N PRO A 112 -3.51 -25.46 -7.72
CA PRO A 112 -2.85 -26.01 -8.89
C PRO A 112 -2.21 -24.91 -9.76
N PRO A 113 -1.10 -25.20 -10.48
CA PRO A 113 -0.37 -24.19 -11.25
C PRO A 113 -1.25 -23.39 -12.23
N SER A 114 -2.20 -24.02 -12.91
CA SER A 114 -3.12 -23.35 -13.84
C SER A 114 -4.03 -22.33 -13.14
N MET A 115 -4.64 -22.72 -12.02
CA MET A 115 -5.50 -21.83 -11.22
C MET A 115 -4.72 -20.70 -10.57
N ARG A 116 -3.50 -20.97 -10.12
CA ARG A 116 -2.57 -19.97 -9.61
C ARG A 116 -2.30 -18.90 -10.66
N THR A 117 -1.87 -19.30 -11.86
CA THR A 117 -1.60 -18.37 -12.95
C THR A 117 -2.83 -17.54 -13.29
N TYR A 118 -3.99 -18.20 -13.43
CA TYR A 118 -5.24 -17.52 -13.70
C TYR A 118 -5.59 -16.46 -12.64
N LEU A 119 -5.60 -16.83 -11.36
CA LEU A 119 -5.97 -15.90 -10.29
C LEU A 119 -4.93 -14.79 -10.12
N SER A 120 -3.63 -15.12 -10.17
CA SER A 120 -2.55 -14.13 -10.11
C SER A 120 -2.70 -13.07 -11.21
N HIS A 121 -2.97 -13.48 -12.45
CA HIS A 121 -3.16 -12.56 -13.57
C HIS A 121 -4.48 -11.77 -13.50
N ASN A 122 -5.39 -12.13 -12.60
CA ASN A 122 -6.66 -11.44 -12.36
C ASN A 122 -6.64 -10.49 -11.16
N LEU A 123 -5.53 -10.37 -10.43
CA LEU A 123 -5.42 -9.46 -9.28
C LEU A 123 -5.35 -7.99 -9.69
N LEU A 124 -4.69 -7.72 -10.83
CA LEU A 124 -4.45 -6.39 -11.35
C LEU A 124 -5.15 -6.19 -12.68
N PHE A 125 -5.56 -4.95 -12.94
CA PHE A 125 -6.24 -4.54 -14.16
C PHE A 125 -5.55 -3.29 -14.72
N SER A 126 -5.42 -3.17 -16.05
CA SER A 126 -4.87 -1.98 -16.70
C SER A 126 -6.01 -1.18 -17.35
N PRO A 127 -6.52 -0.12 -16.70
CA PRO A 127 -7.75 0.52 -17.16
C PRO A 127 -7.60 1.30 -18.46
N SER A 128 -6.40 1.78 -18.75
CA SER A 128 -6.15 2.62 -19.93
C SER A 128 -5.09 2.04 -20.86
N VAL A 129 -4.62 0.81 -20.60
CA VAL A 129 -3.52 0.15 -21.36
C VAL A 129 -2.19 0.94 -21.35
N ARG A 130 -2.10 2.02 -20.57
CA ARG A 130 -0.88 2.84 -20.48
C ARG A 130 0.17 2.12 -19.66
N LYS A 131 1.43 2.31 -20.04
CA LYS A 131 2.57 1.86 -19.24
C LYS A 131 2.45 2.42 -17.81
N ASP A 132 2.80 1.59 -16.84
CA ASP A 132 2.81 1.90 -15.40
C ASP A 132 1.43 2.31 -14.82
N HIS A 133 0.34 1.88 -15.47
CA HIS A 133 -1.04 2.21 -15.09
C HIS A 133 -1.90 0.98 -14.78
N PHE A 134 -1.30 -0.05 -14.19
CA PHE A 134 -2.06 -1.12 -13.55
C PHE A 134 -2.57 -0.68 -12.17
N VAL A 135 -3.76 -1.13 -11.82
CA VAL A 135 -4.45 -0.90 -10.54
C VAL A 135 -4.98 -2.23 -10.00
N ALA A 136 -5.31 -2.28 -8.71
CA ALA A 136 -6.02 -3.43 -8.16
C ALA A 136 -7.40 -3.56 -8.84
N LYS A 137 -7.83 -4.79 -9.12
CA LYS A 137 -9.14 -5.04 -9.72
C LYS A 137 -10.28 -4.50 -8.85
N ASP A 138 -10.13 -4.60 -7.53
CA ASP A 138 -11.07 -4.06 -6.54
C ASP A 138 -11.16 -2.52 -6.62
N GLN A 139 -10.02 -1.83 -6.66
CA GLN A 139 -9.98 -0.38 -6.88
C GLN A 139 -10.69 0.03 -8.19
N TRP A 140 -10.52 -0.75 -9.26
CA TRP A 140 -11.24 -0.48 -10.50
C TRP A 140 -12.75 -0.73 -10.38
N LEU A 141 -13.15 -1.76 -9.63
CA LEU A 141 -14.56 -2.04 -9.33
C LEU A 141 -15.18 -0.90 -8.53
N GLU A 142 -14.47 -0.30 -7.57
CA GLU A 142 -14.94 0.90 -6.84
C GLU A 142 -15.21 2.08 -7.77
N VAL A 143 -14.34 2.30 -8.78
CA VAL A 143 -14.57 3.33 -9.80
C VAL A 143 -15.87 3.05 -10.56
N LYS A 144 -16.12 1.79 -10.94
CA LYS A 144 -17.37 1.41 -11.63
C LYS A 144 -18.59 1.56 -10.72
N ASN A 145 -18.47 1.22 -9.45
CA ASN A 145 -19.51 1.42 -8.46
C ASN A 145 -19.85 2.91 -8.26
N TYR A 146 -18.85 3.80 -8.31
CA TYR A 146 -19.08 5.24 -8.31
C TYR A 146 -19.91 5.67 -9.52
N TRP A 147 -19.54 5.25 -10.74
CA TRP A 147 -20.30 5.61 -11.95
C TRP A 147 -21.72 5.08 -11.93
N LEU A 148 -21.91 3.86 -11.41
CA LEU A 148 -23.23 3.29 -11.22
C LEU A 148 -24.08 4.19 -10.32
N LYS A 149 -23.58 4.55 -9.14
CA LYS A 149 -24.27 5.47 -8.22
C LYS A 149 -24.53 6.82 -8.87
N PHE A 150 -23.55 7.39 -9.58
CA PHE A 150 -23.66 8.70 -10.22
C PHE A 150 -24.75 8.77 -11.29
N LEU A 151 -24.84 7.75 -12.16
CA LEU A 151 -25.82 7.71 -13.24
C LEU A 151 -27.21 7.29 -12.75
N PHE A 152 -27.26 6.36 -11.79
CA PHE A 152 -28.50 5.77 -11.32
C PHE A 152 -29.22 6.68 -10.30
N ASN A 153 -28.52 7.24 -9.31
CA ASN A 153 -29.15 7.93 -8.18
C ASN A 153 -29.69 9.34 -8.50
N LYS A 154 -29.35 9.93 -9.66
CA LYS A 154 -29.83 11.27 -10.04
C LYS A 154 -31.33 11.36 -10.34
N HIS A 155 -32.07 10.24 -10.35
CA HIS A 155 -33.48 10.18 -10.72
C HIS A 155 -34.46 10.13 -9.53
N GLY A 156 -33.98 10.18 -8.27
CA GLY A 156 -34.83 10.36 -7.07
C GLY A 156 -35.85 9.25 -6.76
N LYS A 157 -36.03 8.26 -7.64
CA LYS A 157 -36.82 7.04 -7.39
C LYS A 157 -35.89 5.98 -6.80
N GLY A 158 -36.34 5.30 -5.75
CA GLY A 158 -35.56 4.26 -5.06
C GLY A 158 -34.97 3.20 -5.99
N THR A 159 -33.94 2.51 -5.51
CA THR A 159 -33.12 1.59 -6.32
C THR A 159 -33.88 0.36 -6.82
N GLN A 160 -34.25 0.36 -8.10
CA GLN A 160 -34.68 -0.84 -8.82
C GLN A 160 -33.46 -1.72 -9.17
N ILE A 161 -33.22 -2.74 -8.34
CA ILE A 161 -32.05 -3.62 -8.42
C ILE A 161 -31.94 -4.32 -9.78
N ASP A 162 -33.05 -4.85 -10.33
CA ASP A 162 -33.03 -5.52 -11.63
C ASP A 162 -32.60 -4.60 -12.76
N ARG A 163 -33.03 -3.33 -12.71
CA ARG A 163 -32.67 -2.33 -13.70
C ARG A 163 -31.21 -1.92 -13.58
N LEU A 164 -30.74 -1.70 -12.35
CA LEU A 164 -29.32 -1.42 -12.08
C LEU A 164 -28.42 -2.55 -12.59
N CYS A 165 -28.78 -3.80 -12.28
CA CYS A 165 -28.01 -4.99 -12.65
C CYS A 165 -28.02 -5.24 -14.16
N ARG A 166 -29.19 -5.26 -14.80
CA ARG A 166 -29.34 -5.70 -16.20
C ARG A 166 -29.13 -4.59 -17.24
N GLN A 167 -29.42 -3.33 -16.90
CA GLN A 167 -29.31 -2.22 -17.86
C GLN A 167 -28.07 -1.35 -17.62
N PHE A 168 -27.81 -0.93 -16.38
CA PHE A 168 -26.73 0.02 -16.10
C PHE A 168 -25.38 -0.67 -15.92
N SER A 169 -25.30 -1.73 -15.10
CA SER A 169 -24.03 -2.39 -14.77
C SER A 169 -23.31 -2.95 -15.99
N VAL A 170 -24.05 -3.58 -16.91
CA VAL A 170 -23.46 -4.19 -18.12
C VAL A 170 -22.98 -3.12 -19.11
N ASN A 171 -23.61 -1.95 -19.11
CA ASN A 171 -23.33 -0.86 -20.06
C ASN A 171 -22.57 0.31 -19.42
N ILE A 172 -22.01 0.13 -18.22
CA ILE A 172 -21.49 1.26 -17.43
C ILE A 172 -20.31 1.95 -18.12
N ASP A 173 -19.48 1.19 -18.83
CA ASP A 173 -18.35 1.71 -19.59
C ASP A 173 -18.82 2.58 -20.76
N LEU A 174 -19.80 2.10 -21.52
CA LEU A 174 -20.39 2.84 -22.64
C LEU A 174 -21.06 4.14 -22.15
N LEU A 175 -21.81 4.08 -21.06
CA LEU A 175 -22.47 5.26 -20.49
C LEU A 175 -21.46 6.29 -19.98
N GLN A 176 -20.37 5.82 -19.36
CA GLN A 176 -19.27 6.68 -18.93
C GLN A 176 -18.61 7.38 -20.13
N GLU A 177 -18.32 6.64 -21.21
CA GLU A 177 -17.73 7.20 -22.43
C GLU A 177 -18.65 8.20 -23.12
N MET A 178 -19.94 7.89 -23.23
CA MET A 178 -20.94 8.80 -23.78
C MET A 178 -20.98 10.12 -23.01
N TYR A 179 -20.98 10.05 -21.67
CA TYR A 179 -20.96 11.24 -20.82
C TYR A 179 -19.69 12.08 -21.00
N HIS A 180 -18.52 11.43 -21.11
CA HIS A 180 -17.25 12.12 -21.40
C HIS A 180 -17.20 12.72 -22.79
N SER A 181 -17.81 12.08 -23.79
CA SER A 181 -17.95 12.64 -25.14
C SER A 181 -18.80 13.91 -25.10
N LEU A 182 -19.98 13.84 -24.50
CA LEU A 182 -20.87 14.99 -24.38
C LEU A 182 -20.19 16.18 -23.68
N LYS A 183 -19.45 15.92 -22.59
CA LYS A 183 -18.67 16.97 -21.91
C LYS A 183 -17.66 17.65 -22.85
N ARG A 184 -16.94 16.87 -23.66
CA ARG A 184 -15.98 17.40 -24.64
C ARG A 184 -16.68 18.22 -25.70
N ASP A 185 -17.81 17.74 -26.22
CA ASP A 185 -18.61 18.43 -27.24
C ASP A 185 -19.16 19.76 -26.72
N CYS A 186 -19.49 19.84 -25.42
CA CYS A 186 -19.87 21.08 -24.75
C CYS A 186 -18.69 22.01 -24.41
N GLY A 187 -17.47 21.73 -24.87
CA GLY A 187 -16.28 22.55 -24.62
C GLY A 187 -15.67 22.39 -23.23
N ALA A 188 -16.11 21.41 -22.44
CA ALA A 188 -15.51 21.14 -21.14
C ALA A 188 -14.18 20.39 -21.33
N ASN A 189 -13.08 20.99 -20.86
CA ASN A 189 -11.80 20.31 -20.78
C ASN A 189 -11.84 19.30 -19.63
N ALA A 190 -11.78 18.01 -19.95
CA ALA A 190 -11.63 16.95 -18.97
C ALA A 190 -10.21 17.02 -18.36
N ILE A 191 -10.02 17.84 -17.33
CA ILE A 191 -8.77 17.91 -16.59
C ILE A 191 -8.70 16.67 -15.70
N HIS A 192 -7.99 15.65 -16.16
CA HIS A 192 -7.62 14.54 -15.30
C HIS A 192 -6.59 15.02 -14.27
N GLN A 193 -7.02 15.19 -13.02
CA GLN A 193 -6.08 15.42 -11.92
C GLN A 193 -5.29 14.14 -11.67
N SER A 194 -4.07 14.08 -12.21
CA SER A 194 -3.08 13.11 -11.75
C SER A 194 -2.24 13.75 -10.66
N HIS A 195 -2.42 13.35 -9.41
CA HIS A 195 -1.50 13.73 -8.34
C HIS A 195 -0.16 13.03 -8.56
N LYS A 196 0.71 13.64 -9.36
CA LYS A 196 2.11 13.24 -9.47
C LYS A 196 2.85 13.89 -8.31
N ASN A 197 3.38 13.07 -7.40
CA ASN A 197 4.29 13.57 -6.37
C ASN A 197 5.60 13.99 -7.05
N THR A 198 5.73 15.28 -7.33
CA THR A 198 6.98 15.88 -7.84
C THR A 198 7.83 16.35 -6.68
N LEU A 199 8.98 15.70 -6.47
CA LEU A 199 10.00 16.17 -5.53
C LEU A 199 10.76 17.34 -6.15
N SER A 200 10.32 18.56 -5.85
CA SER A 200 11.02 19.78 -6.27
C SER A 200 12.33 19.94 -5.50
N GLN A 201 13.28 20.71 -6.04
CA GLN A 201 14.50 21.06 -5.33
C GLN A 201 14.19 21.74 -3.99
N ARG A 202 13.23 22.68 -3.98
CA ARG A 202 12.79 23.34 -2.75
C ARG A 202 12.26 22.33 -1.72
N SER A 203 11.53 21.30 -2.16
CA SER A 203 11.04 20.24 -1.26
C SER A 203 12.20 19.46 -0.64
N LEU A 204 13.25 19.15 -1.41
CA LEU A 204 14.45 18.50 -0.92
C LEU A 204 15.24 19.38 0.05
N GLU A 205 15.44 20.66 -0.27
CA GLU A 205 16.11 21.61 0.61
C GLU A 205 15.37 21.76 1.95
N MET A 206 14.04 21.87 1.91
CA MET A 206 13.21 21.94 3.12
C MET A 206 13.28 20.65 3.93
N PHE A 207 13.28 19.49 3.27
CA PHE A 207 13.47 18.21 3.94
C PHE A 207 14.85 18.12 4.60
N MET A 208 15.92 18.46 3.91
CA MET A 208 17.29 18.46 4.44
C MET A 208 17.42 19.41 5.64
N MET A 209 16.85 20.61 5.55
CA MET A 209 16.81 21.55 6.69
C MET A 209 16.10 20.95 7.89
N MET A 210 14.95 20.30 7.69
CA MET A 210 14.20 19.64 8.76
C MET A 210 14.98 18.45 9.33
N ALA A 211 15.51 17.58 8.48
CA ALA A 211 16.26 16.39 8.85
C ALA A 211 17.50 16.73 9.70
N ASN A 212 18.27 17.74 9.28
CA ASN A 212 19.45 18.22 10.02
C ASN A 212 19.07 18.96 11.31
N ARG A 213 17.97 19.74 11.29
CA ARG A 213 17.47 20.43 12.49
C ARG A 213 17.03 19.43 13.56
N LEU A 214 16.32 18.39 13.17
CA LEU A 214 15.87 17.33 14.09
C LEU A 214 16.95 16.27 14.37
N ASP A 215 18.03 16.30 13.59
CA ASP A 215 19.12 15.32 13.62
C ASP A 215 18.62 13.88 13.57
N ILE A 216 17.78 13.57 12.57
CA ILE A 216 17.12 12.26 12.44
C ILE A 216 18.11 11.09 12.27
N LEU A 217 19.36 11.40 11.89
CA LEU A 217 20.43 10.42 11.73
C LEU A 217 21.39 10.35 12.93
N VAL A 218 21.20 11.22 13.95
CA VAL A 218 22.05 11.28 15.14
C VAL A 218 23.52 11.51 14.77
N GLU A 219 23.76 12.45 13.86
CA GLU A 219 25.12 12.87 13.44
C GLU A 219 25.69 13.97 14.36
N PHE A 220 24.87 14.59 15.21
CA PHE A 220 25.24 15.72 16.07
C PHE A 220 24.99 15.40 17.56
N PRO A 221 25.99 14.90 18.30
CA PRO A 221 25.82 14.28 19.63
C PRO A 221 25.41 15.22 20.78
N ASP A 222 25.37 16.54 20.58
CA ASP A 222 25.18 17.54 21.65
C ASP A 222 23.72 17.94 21.92
N LYS A 223 22.72 17.32 21.28
CA LYS A 223 21.32 17.60 21.57
C LYS A 223 20.83 16.65 22.65
N ASP A 224 20.26 17.20 23.72
CA ASP A 224 19.43 16.44 24.67
C ASP A 224 18.35 15.70 23.87
N ASP A 225 18.62 14.44 23.58
CA ASP A 225 17.62 13.52 23.05
C ASP A 225 16.69 13.22 24.22
N ASN A 226 15.63 14.03 24.35
CA ASN A 226 14.44 13.69 25.11
C ASN A 226 14.12 12.21 24.88
N GLU A 227 13.68 11.47 25.91
CA GLU A 227 13.39 10.04 25.82
C GLU A 227 12.37 9.72 24.72
N ILE A 228 12.85 9.53 23.48
CA ILE A 228 12.04 9.12 22.35
C ILE A 228 11.69 7.66 22.57
N LYS A 229 10.39 7.36 22.60
CA LYS A 229 9.91 6.00 22.71
C LYS A 229 10.47 5.15 21.56
N THR A 230 11.14 4.06 21.92
CA THR A 230 11.63 3.07 20.96
C THR A 230 10.45 2.42 20.24
N ILE A 231 10.53 2.38 18.91
CA ILE A 231 9.60 1.66 18.06
C ILE A 231 10.19 0.29 17.80
N ASP A 232 9.40 -0.75 18.08
CA ASP A 232 9.80 -2.11 17.79
C ASP A 232 9.98 -2.31 16.29
N ASN A 233 10.97 -3.10 15.91
CA ASN A 233 11.11 -3.53 14.52
C ASN A 233 9.89 -4.38 14.11
N THR A 234 9.10 -3.88 13.18
CA THR A 234 7.82 -4.47 12.76
C THR A 234 7.96 -5.92 12.26
N ASP A 235 9.02 -6.24 11.50
CA ASP A 235 9.28 -7.60 11.03
C ASP A 235 9.56 -8.56 12.20
N LEU A 236 10.44 -8.15 13.11
CA LEU A 236 10.86 -8.98 14.26
C LEU A 236 9.73 -9.15 15.27
N LEU A 237 8.99 -8.09 15.54
CA LEU A 237 7.81 -8.13 16.41
C LEU A 237 6.75 -9.07 15.83
N GLY A 238 6.48 -8.94 14.53
CA GLY A 238 5.53 -9.80 13.83
C GLY A 238 5.94 -11.28 13.88
N PHE A 239 7.22 -11.57 13.65
CA PHE A 239 7.77 -12.91 13.78
C PHE A 239 7.62 -13.47 15.20
N SER A 240 7.97 -12.67 16.22
CA SER A 240 7.85 -13.07 17.63
C SER A 240 6.40 -13.40 18.02
N LYS A 241 5.45 -12.52 17.66
CA LYS A 241 4.02 -12.74 17.91
C LYS A 241 3.47 -13.97 17.18
N MET A 242 3.89 -14.20 15.93
CA MET A 242 3.50 -15.39 15.19
C MET A 242 4.03 -16.67 15.86
N LYS A 243 5.30 -16.67 16.28
CA LYS A 243 5.91 -17.78 17.02
C LYS A 243 5.23 -18.05 18.36
N GLN A 244 4.87 -17.00 19.09
CA GLN A 244 4.09 -17.13 20.33
C GLN A 244 2.73 -17.76 20.04
N THR A 245 2.01 -17.26 19.02
CA THR A 245 0.71 -17.79 18.62
C THR A 245 0.77 -19.29 18.31
N ILE A 246 1.77 -19.73 17.55
CA ILE A 246 1.99 -21.16 17.24
C ILE A 246 2.29 -21.99 18.49
N ARG A 247 2.95 -21.42 19.50
CA ARG A 247 3.32 -22.16 20.71
C ARG A 247 2.20 -22.21 21.75
N THR A 248 1.28 -21.25 21.74
CA THR A 248 0.29 -21.09 22.81
C THR A 248 -1.13 -21.14 22.29
N THR A 249 -1.52 -20.14 21.50
CA THR A 249 -2.93 -19.78 21.31
C THR A 249 -3.57 -20.49 20.11
N ASP A 250 -2.80 -20.77 19.06
CA ASP A 250 -3.26 -21.48 17.88
C ASP A 250 -2.16 -22.38 17.29
N PRO A 251 -1.79 -23.48 17.98
CA PRO A 251 -0.73 -24.38 17.52
C PRO A 251 -1.03 -25.08 16.20
N GLU A 252 -2.32 -25.34 15.96
CA GLU A 252 -2.78 -25.98 14.72
C GLU A 252 -2.94 -24.98 13.56
N LEU A 253 -2.70 -23.69 13.79
CA LEU A 253 -2.83 -22.62 12.81
C LEU A 253 -4.25 -22.55 12.20
N LYS A 254 -5.28 -22.83 13.00
CA LYS A 254 -6.70 -22.80 12.62
C LYS A 254 -7.06 -21.45 12.00
N LYS A 255 -6.55 -20.34 12.55
CA LYS A 255 -6.76 -19.00 12.00
C LYS A 255 -6.31 -18.90 10.54
N TYR A 256 -5.22 -19.53 10.17
CA TYR A 256 -4.72 -19.49 8.79
C TYR A 256 -5.32 -20.57 7.91
N LYS A 257 -5.79 -21.68 8.47
CA LYS A 257 -6.46 -22.76 7.73
C LYS A 257 -7.95 -22.51 7.47
N LYS A 258 -8.58 -21.60 8.23
CA LYS A 258 -10.01 -21.28 8.10
C LYS A 258 -10.35 -20.95 6.64
N HIS A 259 -11.32 -21.67 6.08
CA HIS A 259 -11.79 -21.55 4.69
C HIS A 259 -10.79 -21.97 3.59
N LEU A 260 -9.60 -22.49 3.92
CA LEU A 260 -8.66 -23.00 2.90
C LEU A 260 -9.01 -24.43 2.47
N PHE A 261 -9.51 -25.23 3.39
CA PHE A 261 -9.92 -26.61 3.17
C PHE A 261 -11.38 -26.67 3.61
N GLY A 262 -12.31 -26.58 2.65
CA GLY A 262 -13.72 -26.75 2.96
C GLY A 262 -14.00 -28.20 3.30
N GLU A 263 -14.65 -28.45 4.44
CA GLU A 263 -15.60 -29.56 4.50
C GLU A 263 -16.70 -29.27 3.47
N HIS A 264 -17.20 -30.32 2.82
CA HIS A 264 -18.04 -30.27 1.61
C HIS A 264 -19.03 -29.09 1.56
N PRO A 265 -19.18 -28.42 0.40
CA PRO A 265 -20.08 -27.29 0.26
C PRO A 265 -21.52 -27.76 0.18
N GLU A 266 -22.19 -27.93 1.32
CA GLU A 266 -23.64 -27.83 1.36
C GLU A 266 -24.02 -26.34 1.24
N HIS A 267 -24.68 -26.01 0.12
CA HIS A 267 -25.35 -24.76 -0.20
C HIS A 267 -24.84 -23.49 0.50
N VAL A 268 -23.96 -22.75 -0.19
CA VAL A 268 -23.70 -21.33 0.13
C VAL A 268 -24.92 -20.50 -0.28
N SER A 269 -25.93 -20.48 0.57
CA SER A 269 -26.94 -19.42 0.56
C SER A 269 -26.24 -18.13 0.98
N ARG A 270 -26.29 -17.10 0.13
CA ARG A 270 -25.82 -15.74 0.48
C ARG A 270 -26.63 -15.26 1.68
N VAL A 271 -26.07 -15.37 2.88
CA VAL A 271 -26.56 -14.65 4.04
C VAL A 271 -26.24 -13.18 3.81
N VAL A 272 -27.28 -12.37 3.62
CA VAL A 272 -27.16 -10.91 3.64
C VAL A 272 -26.82 -10.54 5.08
N GLU A 273 -25.54 -10.30 5.37
CA GLU A 273 -25.16 -9.65 6.61
C GLU A 273 -25.74 -8.23 6.57
N SER A 274 -26.64 -7.94 7.51
CA SER A 274 -27.22 -6.63 7.71
C SER A 274 -26.12 -5.64 8.13
N ASP A 275 -25.90 -4.62 7.30
CA ASP A 275 -25.10 -3.44 7.60
C ASP A 275 -25.62 -2.78 8.89
N ASN A 276 -24.91 -3.00 10.00
CA ASN A 276 -24.92 -2.09 11.14
C ASN A 276 -23.72 -1.14 11.00
N SER A 277 -23.70 -0.36 9.92
CA SER A 277 -22.91 0.86 9.88
C SER A 277 -23.76 1.97 10.47
N GLN A 278 -23.50 2.30 11.74
CA GLN A 278 -23.94 3.58 12.30
C GLN A 278 -23.43 4.71 11.39
N GLU A 279 -24.34 5.58 11.01
CA GLU A 279 -24.10 6.78 10.21
C GLU A 279 -23.12 7.70 10.93
N ASP A 280 -21.85 7.71 10.53
CA ASP A 280 -20.96 8.84 10.78
C ASP A 280 -21.10 9.83 9.62
N SER A 281 -22.09 10.71 9.77
CA SER A 281 -22.20 11.91 8.95
C SER A 281 -21.05 12.86 9.30
N SER A 282 -19.94 12.76 8.59
CA SER A 282 -19.02 13.88 8.42
C SER A 282 -19.06 14.32 6.96
N ALA A 283 -19.76 15.43 6.73
CA ALA A 283 -19.73 16.13 5.47
C ALA A 283 -18.29 16.54 5.18
N SER A 284 -17.66 15.91 4.18
CA SER A 284 -16.42 16.40 3.58
C SER A 284 -16.78 17.62 2.72
N GLN A 285 -16.86 18.79 3.36
CA GLN A 285 -16.53 20.03 2.67
C GLN A 285 -15.03 20.01 2.44
N ASP A 286 -14.63 19.76 1.20
CA ASP A 286 -13.68 20.61 0.46
C ASP A 286 -13.38 20.01 -0.91
N MET A 287 -13.04 20.92 -1.83
CA MET A 287 -13.08 20.85 -3.30
C MET A 287 -12.20 19.77 -3.97
#